data_AF-A0A662D9C1-F1
#
_entry.id   AF-A0A662D9C1-F1
#
_cell.length_a   1.000
_cell.length_b   1.000
_cell.length_c   1.000
_cell.angle_alpha   90.00
_cell.angle_beta   90.00
_cell.angle_gamma   90.00
#
_symmetry.space_group_name_H-M   'P 1'
#
loop_
_entity.id
_entity.type
_entity.pdbx_description
1 polymer ?
#
loop_
_entity_poly.entity_id
_entity_poly.type
_entity_poly.pdbx_seq_one_letter_code
_entity_poly.pdbx_strand_id
1 'polypeptide(L)'
;MRINDDDIPDIVFGADAETAIGRYVASLGPSTDDTGWQVSTNGYGVCAGELERVIFFGTYAGILTKQGGQEIYNGYRQDLTFGDATHEAFALETLSGLKIGDTVAELKEIYKGETVSFAINPKLGDVYLVEGSTSGNLLLWGPVEGNDDADRVVGIYAPDICNR
;
A
#
# COMPACT_ATOMS: atom_id res chain seq x y z
N MET A 1 30.21 -4.05 17.41
CA MET A 1 28.87 -4.43 17.91
C MET A 1 27.88 -3.50 17.25
N ARG A 2 27.28 -3.93 16.13
CA ARG A 2 26.17 -3.24 15.47
C ARG A 2 24.94 -4.05 15.83
N ILE A 3 24.07 -3.47 16.65
CA ILE A 3 22.74 -4.00 16.91
C ILE A 3 21.91 -3.47 15.74
N ASN A 4 21.73 -4.30 14.70
CA ASN A 4 20.77 -4.07 13.63
C ASN A 4 19.64 -5.09 13.81
N ASP A 5 19.00 -5.01 14.96
CA ASP A 5 17.78 -5.76 15.27
C ASP A 5 17.10 -5.00 16.41
N ASP A 6 16.24 -4.05 16.06
CA ASP A 6 15.54 -3.22 17.05
C ASP A 6 14.29 -3.93 17.63
N ASP A 7 14.13 -5.24 17.39
CA ASP A 7 12.98 -6.04 17.88
C ASP A 7 11.63 -5.40 17.52
N ILE A 8 11.59 -4.64 16.41
CA ILE A 8 10.39 -3.93 15.93
C ILE A 8 9.49 -4.98 15.28
N PRO A 9 8.32 -5.31 15.85
CA PRO A 9 7.48 -6.36 15.30
C PRO A 9 6.78 -5.89 14.00
N ASP A 10 6.42 -6.83 13.13
CA ASP A 10 5.74 -6.57 11.86
C ASP A 10 4.54 -5.63 11.99
N ILE A 11 4.41 -4.69 11.06
CA ILE A 11 3.25 -3.78 10.98
C ILE A 11 2.13 -4.52 10.26
N VAL A 12 1.14 -5.00 11.01
CA VAL A 12 0.05 -5.83 10.50
C VAL A 12 -1.27 -5.07 10.49
N PHE A 13 -2.17 -5.38 9.54
CA PHE A 13 -3.51 -4.82 9.53
C PHE A 13 -4.28 -5.18 10.82
N GLY A 14 -5.08 -4.24 11.29
CA GLY A 14 -5.80 -4.34 12.57
C GLY A 14 -4.96 -3.96 13.79
N ALA A 15 -3.65 -3.68 13.63
CA ALA A 15 -2.85 -3.11 14.70
C ALA A 15 -3.41 -1.74 15.12
N ASP A 16 -3.26 -1.42 16.40
CA ASP A 16 -3.54 -0.09 16.94
C ASP A 16 -2.79 0.98 16.13
N ALA A 17 -3.49 2.07 15.82
CA ALA A 17 -2.99 3.12 14.93
C ALA A 17 -1.67 3.72 15.42
N GLU A 18 -1.59 4.10 16.70
CA GLU A 18 -0.40 4.73 17.27
C GLU A 18 0.77 3.75 17.35
N THR A 19 0.49 2.47 17.60
CA THR A 19 1.49 1.40 17.52
C THR A 19 2.05 1.27 16.10
N ALA A 20 1.20 1.26 15.08
CA ALA A 20 1.64 1.19 13.68
C ALA A 20 2.46 2.42 13.28
N ILE A 21 2.03 3.63 13.68
CA ILE A 21 2.76 4.88 13.46
C ILE A 21 4.15 4.82 14.07
N GLY A 22 4.24 4.43 15.35
CA GLY A 22 5.52 4.34 16.05
C GLY A 22 6.50 3.41 15.34
N ARG A 23 6.01 2.30 14.79
CA ARG A 23 6.81 1.35 14.01
C ARG A 23 7.25 1.92 12.66
N TYR A 24 6.36 2.61 11.94
CA TYR A 24 6.77 3.30 10.72
C TYR A 24 7.83 4.35 10.99
N VAL A 25 7.67 5.15 12.04
CA VAL A 25 8.66 6.18 12.40
C VAL A 25 10.00 5.56 12.77
N ALA A 26 9.99 4.43 13.47
CA ALA A 26 11.20 3.70 13.81
C ALA A 26 11.90 3.09 12.58
N SER A 27 11.13 2.60 11.60
CA SER A 27 11.67 1.92 10.41
C SER A 27 12.03 2.85 9.25
N LEU A 28 11.29 3.94 9.07
CA LEU A 28 11.36 4.83 7.89
C LEU A 28 11.74 6.27 8.24
N GLY A 29 11.92 6.58 9.53
CA GLY A 29 12.10 7.94 10.01
C GLY A 29 10.79 8.74 10.12
N PRO A 30 10.85 10.04 10.44
CA PRO A 30 9.67 10.87 10.63
C PRO A 30 8.73 10.89 9.41
N SER A 31 7.42 10.98 9.64
CA SER A 31 6.45 11.14 8.56
C SER A 31 6.72 12.42 7.76
N THR A 32 6.62 12.32 6.44
CA THR A 32 6.73 13.47 5.53
C THR A 32 5.47 14.32 5.51
N ASP A 33 4.30 13.71 5.77
CA ASP A 33 3.02 14.41 5.92
C ASP A 33 2.04 13.56 6.76
N ASP A 34 1.03 14.20 7.34
CA ASP A 34 -0.03 13.58 8.13
C ASP A 34 -1.31 14.40 8.01
N THR A 35 -2.36 13.79 7.45
CA THR A 35 -3.63 14.49 7.22
C THR A 35 -4.41 14.79 8.50
N GLY A 36 -4.03 14.18 9.62
CA GLY A 36 -4.92 14.04 10.77
C GLY A 36 -6.18 13.25 10.43
N TRP A 37 -7.13 13.20 11.37
CA TRP A 37 -8.42 12.58 11.14
C TRP A 37 -9.31 13.46 10.26
N GLN A 38 -9.76 12.90 9.15
CA GLN A 38 -10.65 13.54 8.19
C GLN A 38 -11.73 12.58 7.71
N VAL A 39 -12.79 13.13 7.11
CA VAL A 39 -13.83 12.33 6.46
C VAL A 39 -13.29 11.89 5.10
N SER A 40 -13.30 10.58 4.86
CA SER A 40 -12.82 9.99 3.63
C SER A 40 -13.66 10.42 2.44
N THR A 41 -12.96 10.70 1.34
CA THR A 41 -13.54 10.94 0.01
C THR A 41 -13.39 9.73 -0.91
N ASN A 42 -13.03 8.56 -0.36
CA ASN A 42 -12.65 7.36 -1.11
C ASN A 42 -11.45 7.61 -2.04
N GLY A 43 -10.47 8.38 -1.55
CA GLY A 43 -9.19 8.60 -2.23
C GLY A 43 -8.21 7.45 -1.97
N TYR A 44 -8.21 6.92 -0.75
CA TYR A 44 -7.24 5.94 -0.26
C TYR A 44 -7.85 4.57 0.03
N GLY A 45 -9.03 4.27 -0.55
CA GLY A 45 -9.72 2.98 -0.39
C GLY A 45 -10.58 2.83 0.85
N VAL A 46 -10.68 3.86 1.70
CA VAL A 46 -11.66 3.93 2.80
C VAL A 46 -13.02 4.35 2.25
N CYS A 47 -14.12 3.85 2.82
CA CYS A 47 -15.45 4.22 2.36
C CYS A 47 -15.71 5.72 2.51
N ALA A 48 -16.29 6.34 1.47
CA ALA A 48 -16.69 7.72 1.54
C ALA A 48 -17.66 7.96 2.71
N GLY A 49 -17.36 8.96 3.54
CA GLY A 49 -18.12 9.26 4.76
C GLY A 49 -17.59 8.62 6.04
N GLU A 50 -16.67 7.66 5.95
CA GLU A 50 -15.95 7.13 7.13
C GLU A 50 -14.78 8.02 7.54
N LEU A 51 -14.26 7.82 8.75
CA LEU A 51 -13.06 8.54 9.22
C LEU A 51 -11.78 7.82 8.80
N GLU A 52 -10.88 8.57 8.19
CA GLU A 52 -9.53 8.14 7.81
C GLU A 52 -8.47 9.12 8.35
N ARG A 53 -7.27 8.61 8.57
CA ARG A 53 -6.03 9.39 8.72
C ARG A 53 -4.97 8.75 7.85
N VAL A 54 -4.32 9.54 7.01
CA VAL A 54 -3.31 9.06 6.07
C VAL A 54 -1.98 9.69 6.44
N ILE A 55 -0.98 8.84 6.64
CA ILE A 55 0.36 9.26 7.08
C ILE A 55 1.35 8.84 6.02
N PHE A 56 2.14 9.81 5.56
CA PHE A 56 3.04 9.65 4.44
C PHE A 56 4.49 9.50 4.92
N PHE A 57 5.22 8.64 4.23
CA PHE A 57 6.66 8.39 4.36
C PHE A 57 7.24 8.35 2.95
N GLY A 58 7.48 9.51 2.33
CA GLY A 58 7.89 9.58 0.92
C GLY A 58 6.80 9.03 0.00
N THR A 59 7.11 7.96 -0.74
CA THR A 59 6.18 7.27 -1.67
C THR A 59 5.16 6.37 -0.98
N TYR A 60 5.32 6.11 0.32
CA TYR A 60 4.43 5.25 1.09
C TYR A 60 3.40 6.06 1.87
N ALA A 61 2.15 5.62 1.83
CA ALA A 61 1.06 6.13 2.66
C ALA A 61 0.46 5.00 3.50
N GLY A 62 0.54 5.12 4.81
CA GLY A 62 -0.17 4.29 5.76
C GLY A 62 -1.59 4.81 5.99
N ILE A 63 -2.59 3.95 5.89
CA ILE A 63 -4.00 4.30 6.01
C ILE A 63 -4.55 3.77 7.34
N LEU A 64 -5.01 4.71 8.17
CA LEU A 64 -5.63 4.46 9.45
C LEU A 64 -7.13 4.72 9.35
N THR A 65 -7.93 3.89 10.01
CA THR A 65 -9.39 4.04 10.06
C THR A 65 -9.89 4.02 11.50
N LYS A 66 -11.06 4.60 11.75
CA LYS A 66 -11.70 4.59 13.08
C LYS A 66 -12.95 3.72 13.09
N GLN A 67 -12.76 2.40 13.15
CA GLN A 67 -13.87 1.43 13.17
C GLN A 67 -14.34 1.17 14.60
N GLY A 68 -15.65 1.32 14.85
CA GLY A 68 -16.23 1.06 16.18
C GLY A 68 -15.66 1.94 17.31
N GLY A 69 -15.07 3.09 16.96
CA GLY A 69 -14.38 3.99 17.90
C GLY A 69 -12.91 3.66 18.15
N GLN A 70 -12.40 2.53 17.63
CA GLN A 70 -11.00 2.14 17.71
C GLN A 70 -10.22 2.60 16.48
N GLU A 71 -9.04 3.16 16.70
CA GLU A 71 -8.15 3.64 15.66
C GLU A 71 -7.17 2.51 15.28
N ILE A 72 -7.21 2.08 14.01
CA ILE A 72 -6.46 0.92 13.53
C ILE A 72 -5.78 1.21 12.19
N TYR A 73 -4.63 0.58 11.97
CA TYR A 73 -3.97 0.50 10.67
C TYR A 73 -4.67 -0.53 9.79
N ASN A 74 -5.14 -0.11 8.61
CA ASN A 74 -6.07 -0.93 7.83
C ASN A 74 -5.75 -1.01 6.33
N GLY A 75 -4.80 -0.22 5.85
CA GLY A 75 -4.39 -0.27 4.46
C GLY A 75 -3.11 0.50 4.19
N TYR A 76 -2.59 0.37 2.99
CA TYR A 76 -1.50 1.20 2.50
C TYR A 76 -1.64 1.51 1.01
N ARG A 77 -0.88 2.51 0.59
CA ARG A 77 -0.59 2.82 -0.80
C ARG A 77 0.91 3.10 -0.91
N GLN A 78 1.57 2.39 -1.80
CA GLN A 78 2.91 2.71 -2.25
C GLN A 78 2.73 3.26 -3.67
N ASP A 79 3.14 4.50 -3.95
CA ASP A 79 2.86 5.15 -5.24
C ASP A 79 3.95 6.15 -5.65
N LEU A 80 4.37 6.12 -6.92
CA LEU A 80 5.35 7.07 -7.47
C LEU A 80 4.88 8.52 -7.48
N THR A 81 3.58 8.75 -7.49
CA THR A 81 3.01 10.09 -7.43
C THR A 81 3.07 10.70 -6.04
N PHE A 82 3.44 9.91 -5.02
CA PHE A 82 3.57 10.38 -3.65
C PHE A 82 5.03 10.72 -3.31
N GLY A 83 5.24 11.84 -2.62
CA GLY A 83 6.51 12.20 -2.00
C GLY A 83 7.75 12.10 -2.90
N ASP A 84 8.88 11.72 -2.31
CA ASP A 84 10.20 11.68 -2.95
C ASP A 84 10.67 10.24 -3.20
N ALA A 85 11.04 9.92 -4.43
CA ALA A 85 11.59 8.63 -4.84
C ALA A 85 12.99 8.33 -4.23
N THR A 86 13.64 9.32 -3.61
CA THR A 86 14.89 9.11 -2.85
C THR A 86 14.66 8.69 -1.40
N HIS A 87 13.41 8.74 -0.91
CA HIS A 87 13.06 8.30 0.44
C HIS A 87 13.23 6.78 0.60
N GLU A 88 13.61 6.31 1.79
CA GLU A 88 13.86 4.86 2.04
C GLU A 88 12.63 3.98 1.74
N ALA A 89 11.44 4.55 1.93
CA ALA A 89 10.17 3.90 1.61
C ALA A 89 10.00 3.54 0.12
N PHE A 90 10.72 4.19 -0.80
CA PHE A 90 10.74 3.84 -2.22
C PHE A 90 11.23 2.41 -2.45
N ALA A 91 12.12 1.92 -1.61
CA ALA A 91 12.70 0.58 -1.72
C ALA A 91 11.83 -0.52 -1.08
N LEU A 92 10.64 -0.18 -0.56
CA LEU A 92 9.72 -1.15 0.02
C LEU A 92 9.27 -2.17 -1.02
N GLU A 93 9.15 -3.41 -0.55
CA GLU A 93 8.85 -4.60 -1.35
C GLU A 93 7.70 -5.35 -0.68
N THR A 94 6.81 -5.96 -1.48
CA THR A 94 5.85 -6.90 -0.91
C THR A 94 6.57 -8.14 -0.37
N LEU A 95 5.91 -8.92 0.48
CA LEU A 95 6.50 -10.17 0.98
C LEU A 95 6.86 -11.16 -0.15
N SER A 96 6.16 -11.09 -1.28
CA SER A 96 6.42 -11.91 -2.47
C SER A 96 7.55 -11.38 -3.36
N GLY A 97 7.96 -10.13 -3.15
CA GLY A 97 9.10 -9.55 -3.85
C GLY A 97 8.79 -8.42 -4.84
N LEU A 98 7.55 -7.90 -4.87
CA LEU A 98 7.16 -6.87 -5.83
C LEU A 98 7.57 -5.48 -5.34
N LYS A 99 8.20 -4.69 -6.21
CA LYS A 99 8.55 -3.28 -6.00
C LYS A 99 7.89 -2.37 -7.03
N ILE A 100 7.76 -1.10 -6.66
CA ILE A 100 7.50 -0.08 -7.67
C ILE A 100 8.67 0.00 -8.64
N GLY A 101 8.34 0.16 -9.92
CA GLY A 101 9.31 0.20 -11.01
C GLY A 101 9.62 -1.16 -11.63
N ASP A 102 9.22 -2.27 -10.98
CA ASP A 102 9.24 -3.60 -11.58
C ASP A 102 8.37 -3.63 -12.83
N THR A 103 8.74 -4.50 -13.76
CA THR A 103 8.02 -4.69 -15.01
C THR A 103 6.77 -5.55 -14.83
N VAL A 104 5.81 -5.43 -15.74
CA VAL A 104 4.65 -6.32 -15.83
C VAL A 104 5.08 -7.79 -15.99
N ALA A 105 6.19 -8.07 -16.69
CA ALA A 105 6.75 -9.42 -16.75
C ALA A 105 7.16 -9.94 -15.37
N GLU A 106 7.87 -9.13 -14.58
CA GLU A 106 8.28 -9.46 -13.21
C GLU A 106 7.06 -9.65 -12.31
N LEU A 107 6.06 -8.77 -12.39
CA LEU A 107 4.78 -8.91 -11.68
C LEU A 107 4.12 -10.28 -11.96
N LYS A 108 4.00 -10.65 -13.23
CA LYS A 108 3.40 -11.93 -13.66
C LYS A 108 4.21 -13.13 -13.15
N GLU A 109 5.54 -13.04 -13.14
CA GLU A 109 6.40 -14.12 -12.65
C GLU A 109 6.33 -14.26 -11.12
N ILE A 110 6.38 -13.15 -10.38
CA ILE A 110 6.26 -13.12 -8.90
C ILE A 110 4.94 -13.74 -8.47
N TYR A 111 3.85 -13.41 -9.16
CA TYR A 111 2.49 -13.88 -8.85
C TYR A 111 2.00 -14.97 -9.79
N LYS A 112 2.88 -15.79 -10.38
CA LYS A 112 2.49 -16.88 -11.31
C LYS A 112 1.57 -17.96 -10.69
N GLY A 113 1.51 -18.03 -9.36
CA GLY A 113 0.59 -18.89 -8.62
C GLY A 113 -0.79 -18.26 -8.37
N GLU A 114 -0.96 -17.00 -8.72
CA GLU A 114 -2.16 -16.19 -8.53
C GLU A 114 -2.76 -15.75 -9.87
N THR A 115 -3.94 -15.14 -9.83
CA THR A 115 -4.59 -14.58 -11.01
C THR A 115 -4.18 -13.11 -11.14
N VAL A 116 -3.38 -12.78 -12.16
CA VAL A 116 -3.04 -11.39 -12.52
C VAL A 116 -3.92 -10.92 -13.66
N SER A 117 -4.66 -9.83 -13.46
CA SER A 117 -5.51 -9.22 -14.48
C SER A 117 -5.30 -7.71 -14.57
N PHE A 118 -5.80 -7.10 -15.64
CA PHE A 118 -5.67 -5.66 -15.91
C PHE A 118 -7.04 -5.05 -16.15
N ALA A 119 -7.24 -3.82 -15.67
CA ALA A 119 -8.47 -3.07 -15.82
C ALA A 119 -8.18 -1.57 -15.94
N ILE A 120 -9.20 -0.79 -16.30
CA ILE A 120 -9.14 0.67 -16.32
C ILE A 120 -9.85 1.20 -15.08
N ASN A 121 -9.13 1.94 -14.24
CA ASN A 121 -9.66 2.71 -13.13
C ASN A 121 -9.93 4.16 -13.58
N PRO A 122 -11.11 4.73 -13.28
CA PRO A 122 -11.48 6.07 -13.75
C PRO A 122 -10.60 7.21 -13.19
N LYS A 123 -9.91 6.99 -12.07
CA LYS A 123 -9.01 7.97 -11.44
C LYS A 123 -7.55 7.76 -11.81
N LEU A 124 -7.13 6.51 -12.03
CA LEU A 124 -5.72 6.14 -12.13
C LEU A 124 -5.29 5.70 -13.55
N GLY A 125 -6.25 5.44 -14.45
CA GLY A 125 -5.95 4.84 -15.75
C GLY A 125 -5.77 3.34 -15.63
N ASP A 126 -4.76 2.79 -16.31
CA ASP A 126 -4.50 1.35 -16.29
C ASP A 126 -4.05 0.89 -14.90
N VAL A 127 -4.65 -0.21 -14.44
CA VAL A 127 -4.36 -0.84 -13.16
C VAL A 127 -4.19 -2.35 -13.33
N TYR A 128 -3.39 -2.96 -12.48
CA TYR A 128 -3.31 -4.40 -12.33
C TYR A 128 -4.04 -4.84 -11.05
N LEU A 129 -4.54 -6.07 -11.06
CA LEU A 129 -5.18 -6.74 -9.93
C LEU A 129 -4.53 -8.10 -9.74
N VAL A 130 -4.17 -8.43 -8.50
CA VAL A 130 -3.70 -9.75 -8.11
C VAL A 130 -4.74 -10.38 -7.19
N GLU A 131 -5.34 -11.47 -7.66
CA GLU A 131 -6.37 -12.21 -6.92
C GLU A 131 -5.87 -13.61 -6.58
N GLY A 132 -6.20 -14.08 -5.38
CA GLY A 132 -5.87 -15.42 -4.94
C GLY A 132 -6.46 -16.46 -5.89
N SER A 133 -5.65 -17.28 -6.55
CA SER A 133 -6.14 -18.23 -7.57
C SER A 133 -7.17 -19.22 -7.04
N THR A 134 -7.11 -19.51 -5.73
CA THR A 134 -8.04 -20.41 -5.04
C THR A 134 -9.17 -19.67 -4.34
N SER A 135 -8.92 -18.49 -3.76
CA SER A 135 -9.91 -17.77 -2.96
C SER A 135 -10.77 -16.80 -3.79
N GLY A 136 -10.26 -16.30 -4.92
CA GLY A 136 -10.82 -15.18 -5.65
C GLY A 136 -10.70 -13.84 -4.90
N ASN A 137 -10.01 -13.81 -3.75
CA ASN A 137 -9.87 -12.59 -2.98
C ASN A 137 -8.80 -11.70 -3.59
N LEU A 138 -9.10 -10.41 -3.74
CA LEU A 138 -8.10 -9.42 -4.10
C LEU A 138 -7.01 -9.35 -3.03
N LEU A 139 -5.77 -9.61 -3.42
CA LEU A 139 -4.59 -9.61 -2.55
C LEU A 139 -3.93 -8.24 -2.55
N LEU A 140 -3.74 -7.67 -3.73
CA LEU A 140 -3.23 -6.32 -3.96
C LEU A 140 -3.58 -5.85 -5.37
N TRP A 141 -3.44 -4.55 -5.60
CA TRP A 141 -3.70 -3.92 -6.89
C TRP A 141 -2.91 -2.63 -7.01
N GLY A 142 -2.91 -1.97 -8.16
CA GLY A 142 -2.31 -0.64 -8.26
C GLY A 142 -2.18 -0.14 -9.68
N PRO A 143 -1.75 1.12 -9.87
CA PRO A 143 -1.52 1.69 -11.19
C PRO A 143 -0.32 1.04 -11.88
N VAL A 144 -0.41 0.95 -13.19
CA VAL A 144 0.61 0.42 -14.09
C VAL A 144 0.67 1.31 -15.33
N GLU A 145 1.82 1.41 -15.97
CA GLU A 145 2.00 2.23 -17.19
C GLU A 145 1.21 1.67 -18.40
N GLY A 146 0.88 0.38 -18.37
CA GLY A 146 0.15 -0.35 -19.40
C GLY A 146 0.09 -1.85 -19.07
N ASN A 147 -0.18 -2.69 -20.08
CA ASN A 147 -0.30 -4.15 -19.92
C ASN A 147 0.73 -4.96 -20.72
N ASP A 148 1.65 -4.29 -21.41
CA ASP A 148 2.78 -4.92 -22.09
C ASP A 148 3.82 -5.36 -21.05
N ASP A 149 4.53 -6.45 -21.34
CA ASP A 149 5.50 -7.04 -20.41
C ASP A 149 6.65 -6.10 -19.99
N ALA A 150 6.91 -5.05 -20.78
CA ALA A 150 7.93 -4.04 -20.49
C ALA A 150 7.39 -2.82 -19.71
N ASP A 151 6.08 -2.68 -19.58
CA ASP A 151 5.45 -1.59 -18.82
C ASP A 151 5.75 -1.77 -17.33
N ARG A 152 5.72 -0.67 -16.57
CA ARG A 152 6.12 -0.67 -15.17
C ARG A 152 4.94 -0.56 -14.21
N VAL A 153 5.11 -1.21 -13.06
CA VAL A 153 4.28 -1.01 -11.87
C VAL A 153 4.56 0.38 -11.30
N VAL A 154 3.54 1.22 -11.26
CA VAL A 154 3.61 2.63 -10.78
C VAL A 154 3.22 2.71 -9.30
N GLY A 155 2.39 1.78 -8.82
CA GLY A 155 1.97 1.73 -7.43
C GLY A 155 1.55 0.35 -6.98
N ILE A 156 1.57 0.13 -5.67
CA ILE A 156 1.20 -1.11 -5.00
C ILE A 156 0.30 -0.77 -3.82
N TYR A 157 -0.94 -1.20 -3.89
CA TYR A 157 -2.00 -0.83 -2.96
C TYR A 157 -2.53 -2.06 -2.24
N ALA A 158 -2.78 -1.90 -0.95
CA ALA A 158 -3.64 -2.83 -0.23
C ALA A 158 -5.06 -2.82 -0.83
N PRO A 159 -5.79 -3.94 -0.77
CA PRO A 159 -7.20 -3.99 -1.13
C PRO A 159 -8.01 -2.90 -0.41
N ASP A 160 -9.00 -2.34 -1.10
CA ASP A 160 -9.85 -1.28 -0.56
C ASP A 160 -10.62 -1.74 0.66
N ILE A 161 -10.55 -0.95 1.73
CA ILE A 161 -11.28 -1.19 2.98
C ILE A 161 -12.78 -1.14 2.73
N CYS A 162 -13.23 -0.31 1.78
CA CYS A 162 -14.66 -0.11 1.52
C CYS A 162 -15.38 -1.34 0.94
N ASN A 163 -14.64 -2.31 0.41
CA ASN A 163 -15.18 -3.52 -0.21
C ASN A 163 -14.58 -4.81 0.38
N ARG A 164 -14.05 -4.74 1.61
CA ARG A 164 -13.51 -5.88 2.35
C ARG A 164 -14.58 -6.62 3.14
#